data_AF-A0AA39WHG2-F1
#
_entry.id   AF-A0AA39WHG2-F1
#
_cell.length_a   1.000
_cell.length_b   1.000
_cell.length_c   1.000
_cell.angle_alpha   90.00
_cell.angle_beta   90.00
_cell.angle_gamma   90.00
#
_symmetry.space_group_name_H-M   'P 1'
#
loop_
_entity.id
_entity.type
_entity.pdbx_description
1 polymer ?
#
loop_
_entity_poly.entity_id
_entity_poly.type
_entity_poly.pdbx_seq_one_letter_code
_entity_poly.pdbx_strand_id
1 'polypeptide(L)' 'MTDNTNPGNFANRSKDEVRDIASKGGQASHQGGFASMDPDKQHDIASKGGQMSGGSFEPGSEKAKEAGRKGGQK' A
#
# COMPACT_ATOMS: atom_id res chain seq x y z
N MET A 1 3.60 -9.54 -28.33
CA MET A 1 4.18 -10.24 -27.16
C MET A 1 4.66 -9.14 -26.23
N THR A 2 4.10 -9.03 -25.02
CA THR A 2 4.48 -7.94 -24.10
C THR A 2 5.80 -8.31 -23.44
N ASP A 3 6.88 -7.69 -23.89
CA ASP A 3 8.20 -7.78 -23.25
C ASP A 3 8.08 -7.15 -21.85
N ASN A 4 7.81 -7.98 -20.85
CA ASN A 4 7.55 -7.57 -19.48
C ASN A 4 8.84 -7.01 -18.87
N THR A 5 8.98 -5.69 -18.94
CA THR A 5 10.21 -4.92 -18.67
C THR A 5 10.56 -4.85 -17.17
N ASN A 6 9.84 -5.57 -16.32
CA ASN A 6 10.10 -5.63 -14.88
C ASN A 6 10.29 -7.07 -14.41
N PRO A 7 11.52 -7.60 -14.41
CA PRO A 7 11.80 -8.99 -14.03
C PRO A 7 11.46 -9.31 -12.57
N GLY A 8 11.25 -8.29 -11.72
CA GLY A 8 10.97 -8.47 -10.29
C GLY A 8 9.50 -8.53 -9.89
N ASN A 9 8.55 -8.35 -10.83
CA ASN A 9 7.13 -8.33 -10.51
C ASN A 9 6.56 -9.73 -10.15
N PHE A 10 5.41 -9.76 -9.47
CA PHE A 10 4.77 -11.01 -9.07
C PHE A 10 4.36 -11.91 -10.24
N ALA A 11 4.16 -11.33 -11.43
CA ALA A 11 3.83 -12.09 -12.64
C ALA A 11 5.00 -12.94 -13.15
N ASN A 12 6.24 -12.60 -12.76
CA ASN A 12 7.46 -13.33 -13.11
C ASN A 12 7.92 -14.30 -12.02
N ARG A 13 7.12 -14.53 -10.97
CA ARG A 13 7.43 -15.40 -9.83
C ARG A 13 6.60 -16.69 -9.85
N SER A 14 7.12 -17.74 -9.21
CA SER A 14 6.38 -18.99 -9.07
C SER A 14 5.13 -18.81 -8.18
N LYS A 15 4.07 -19.56 -8.47
CA LYS A 15 2.80 -19.44 -7.71
C LYS A 15 2.99 -19.75 -6.22
N ASP A 16 3.89 -20.66 -5.89
CA ASP A 16 4.15 -21.05 -4.50
C ASP A 16 4.96 -19.98 -3.76
N GLU A 17 5.91 -19.32 -4.42
CA GLU A 17 6.60 -18.16 -3.86
C GLU A 17 5.64 -16.99 -3.61
N VAL A 18 4.74 -16.70 -4.56
CA VAL A 18 3.74 -15.63 -4.39
C VAL A 18 2.79 -15.95 -3.22
N ARG A 19 2.38 -17.22 -3.08
CA ARG A 19 1.56 -17.68 -1.94
C ARG A 19 2.28 -17.52 -0.61
N ASP A 20 3.55 -17.88 -0.54
CA ASP A 20 4.35 -17.74 0.68
C ASP A 20 4.53 -16.26 1.07
N ILE A 21 4.79 -15.38 0.10
CA ILE A 21 4.87 -13.93 0.32
C ILE A 21 3.53 -13.37 0.82
N ALA A 22 2.42 -13.75 0.18
CA ALA A 22 1.09 -13.32 0.59
C ALA A 22 0.73 -13.83 2.00
N SER A 23 1.06 -15.09 2.30
CA SER A 23 0.86 -15.71 3.61
C SER A 23 1.64 -14.96 4.70
N LYS A 24 2.93 -14.69 4.47
CA LYS A 24 3.78 -13.92 5.40
C LYS A 24 3.25 -12.50 5.63
N GLY A 25 2.79 -11.82 4.58
CA GLY A 25 2.17 -10.50 4.70
C GLY A 25 0.85 -10.52 5.49
N GLY A 26 0.03 -11.56 5.30
CA GLY A 26 -1.18 -11.78 6.08
C GLY A 26 -0.88 -12.06 7.55
N GLN A 27 0.06 -12.96 7.85
CA GLN A 27 0.45 -13.32 9.22
C GLN A 27 0.98 -12.12 10.00
N ALA A 28 1.81 -11.26 9.38
CA ALA A 28 2.28 -10.02 10.01
C ALA A 28 1.13 -9.08 10.41
N SER A 29 -0.02 -9.16 9.73
CA SER A 29 -1.20 -8.35 10.04
C SER A 29 -2.02 -8.90 11.23
N HIS A 30 -1.88 -10.20 11.53
CA HIS A 30 -2.64 -10.88 12.61
C HIS A 30 -2.00 -10.77 14.01
N GLN A 31 -0.73 -10.38 14.12
CA GLN A 31 0.02 -10.33 15.38
C GLN A 31 -0.07 -8.97 16.12
N GLY A 32 -1.01 -8.11 15.71
CA GLY A 32 -1.18 -6.76 16.26
C GLY A 32 -0.75 -5.67 15.28
N GLY A 33 -1.42 -5.64 14.11
CA GLY A 33 -1.17 -4.63 13.10
C GLY A 33 -1.64 -3.22 13.53
N PHE A 34 -1.51 -2.26 12.61
CA PHE A 34 -1.89 -0.86 12.84
C PHE A 34 -3.31 -0.69 13.40
N ALA A 35 -4.26 -1.53 12.97
CA ALA A 35 -5.65 -1.51 13.43
C ALA A 35 -5.86 -2.03 14.87
N SER A 36 -4.88 -2.73 15.44
CA SER A 36 -4.92 -3.27 16.81
C SER A 36 -4.06 -2.44 17.78
N MET A 37 -3.46 -1.35 17.31
CA MET A 37 -2.67 -0.42 18.12
C MET A 37 -3.59 0.55 18.89
N ASP A 38 -3.06 1.17 19.95
CA ASP A 38 -3.73 2.27 20.65
C ASP A 38 -4.15 3.40 19.67
N PRO A 39 -5.39 3.91 19.74
CA PRO A 39 -5.90 4.94 18.84
C PRO A 39 -5.06 6.23 18.79
N ASP A 40 -4.52 6.68 19.92
CA ASP A 40 -3.73 7.91 19.97
C ASP A 40 -2.39 7.71 19.25
N LYS A 41 -1.78 6.55 19.47
CA LYS A 41 -0.56 6.15 18.76
C LYS A 41 -0.80 5.95 17.26
N GLN A 42 -1.96 5.42 16.89
CA GLN A 42 -2.40 5.28 15.50
C GLN A 42 -2.52 6.65 14.82
N HIS A 43 -3.15 7.62 15.50
CA HIS A 43 -3.28 9.00 15.01
C HIS A 43 -1.91 9.66 14.83
N ASP A 44 -1.01 9.54 15.80
CA ASP A 44 0.33 10.11 15.71
C ASP A 44 1.13 9.57 14.52
N ILE A 45 1.05 8.26 14.28
CA ILE A 45 1.73 7.61 13.15
C ILE A 45 1.11 8.07 11.82
N ALA A 46 -0.23 8.13 11.74
CA ALA A 46 -0.92 8.62 10.55
C ALA A 46 -0.58 10.09 10.26
N SER A 47 -0.58 10.93 11.29
CA SER A 47 -0.24 12.35 11.20
C SER A 47 1.21 12.55 10.72
N LYS A 48 2.17 11.86 11.34
CA LYS A 48 3.58 11.87 10.91
C LYS A 48 3.75 11.35 9.47
N GLY A 49 3.02 10.31 9.10
CA GLY A 49 2.99 9.79 7.73
C GLY A 49 2.49 10.83 6.72
N GLY A 50 1.42 11.55 7.04
CA GLY A 50 0.89 12.63 6.21
C GLY A 50 1.78 13.88 6.15
N GLN A 51 2.54 14.17 7.22
CA GLN A 51 3.51 15.27 7.23
C GLN A 51 4.78 14.94 6.44
N MET A 52 5.31 13.70 6.57
CA MET A 52 6.50 13.26 5.83
C MET A 52 6.23 12.93 4.38
N SER A 53 5.05 12.38 4.08
CA SER A 53 4.52 12.36 2.72
C SER A 53 4.02 13.76 2.42
N GLY A 54 4.94 14.75 2.30
CA GLY A 54 4.61 16.15 2.05
C GLY A 54 3.86 16.26 0.73
N GLY A 55 2.53 16.07 0.80
CA GLY A 55 1.74 15.40 -0.22
C GLY A 55 2.25 15.65 -1.62
N SER A 56 2.67 14.60 -2.34
CA SER A 56 3.03 14.70 -3.77
C SER A 56 1.85 15.17 -4.64
N PHE A 57 0.71 15.44 -4.01
CA PHE A 57 -0.56 15.83 -4.56
C PHE A 57 -1.05 17.03 -3.77
N GLU A 58 -0.99 18.21 -4.37
CA GLU A 58 -1.68 19.37 -3.80
C GLU A 58 -3.18 19.06 -3.71
N PRO A 59 -3.86 19.44 -2.61
CA PRO A 59 -5.31 19.31 -2.50
C PRO A 59 -6.00 19.97 -3.70
N GLY A 60 -6.81 19.21 -4.43
CA GLY A 60 -7.50 19.69 -5.64
C GLY A 60 -6.71 19.58 -6.94
N SER A 61 -5.44 19.14 -6.91
CA SER A 61 -4.68 18.83 -8.12
C SER A 61 -5.34 17.69 -8.91
N GLU A 62 -5.19 17.72 -10.24
CA GLU A 62 -5.72 16.68 -11.13
C GLU A 62 -5.18 15.29 -10.77
N LYS A 63 -3.91 15.22 -10.37
CA LYS A 63 -3.28 14.00 -9.87
C LYS A 63 -3.98 13.46 -8.62
N ALA A 64 -4.42 14.33 -7.69
CA ALA A 64 -5.12 13.93 -6.47
C ALA A 64 -6.51 13.37 -6.81
N LYS A 65 -7.21 14.04 -7.73
CA LYS A 65 -8.52 13.62 -8.23
C LYS A 65 -8.43 12.28 -8.96
N GLU A 66 -7.42 12.08 -9.80
CA GLU A 66 -7.22 10.83 -10.53
C GLU A 66 -6.88 9.67 -9.57
N ALA A 67 -6.00 9.89 -8.59
CA ALA A 67 -5.68 8.91 -7.56
C ALA A 67 -6.93 8.54 -6.72
N GLY A 68 -7.72 9.52 -6.30
CA GLY A 68 -8.98 9.29 -5.59
C GLY A 68 -10.01 8.54 -6.43
N ARG A 69 -10.16 8.91 -7.71
CA ARG A 69 -11.04 8.21 -8.66
C ARG A 69 -10.62 6.76 -8.85
N LYS A 70 -9.32 6.51 -9.04
CA LYS A 70 -8.76 5.15 -9.22
C LYS A 70 -8.87 4.31 -7.95
N GLY A 71 -8.71 4.90 -6.77
CA GLY A 71 -8.88 4.22 -5.48
C GLY A 71 -10.35 3.93 -5.12
N GLY A 72 -11.28 4.76 -5.59
CA GLY A 72 -12.72 4.61 -5.37
C GLY A 72 -13.44 3.77 -6.42
N GLN A 73 -12.82 3.51 -7.57
CA GLN A 73 -13.32 2.58 -8.57
C GLN A 73 -13.12 1.14 -8.07
N LYS A 74 -14.16 0.58 -7.45
CA LYS A 74 -14.40 -0.86 -7.42
C LYS A 74 -15.18 -1.27 -8.66
#